data_AF-C8Z8X2-F1
#
_entry.id   AF-C8Z8X2-F1
#
_cell.length_a   1.000
_cell.length_b   1.000
_cell.length_c   1.000
_cell.angle_alpha   90.00
_cell.angle_beta   90.00
_cell.angle_gamma   90.00
#
_symmetry.space_group_name_H-M   'P 1'
#
loop_
_entity.id
_entity.type
_entity.pdbx_description
1 polymer ?
#
loop_
_entity_poly.entity_id
_entity_poly.type
_entity_poly.pdbx_seq_one_letter_code
_entity_poly.pdbx_strand_id
1 'polypeptide(L)'
;MDTLFNSTEKNARGIPQAPFIENVNEIIKDPSDFELCFNKFQERLSKYKFMQESKLATIKQLKTRIPDLENTLKICQSLRNHSDEGDESDEPILLHYQLNDTLYTKAQVDIPEDRADLKVGLWLGADVMLEYPIDEAIELLKKKLADSEQSLTVSTEDVEFLRENITTMEVNCARLYNWDVQRRQDLKQAQEGTKNLKI
;
A
#
# COMPACT_ATOMS: atom_id res chain seq x y z
N MET A 1 29.08 7.99 6.56
CA MET A 1 27.70 8.03 7.11
C MET A 1 26.67 7.99 6.00
N ASP A 2 26.66 8.93 5.06
CA ASP A 2 25.65 8.96 3.98
C ASP A 2 25.78 7.80 2.97
N THR A 3 26.98 7.22 2.85
CA THR A 3 27.24 5.98 2.10
C THR A 3 26.65 4.73 2.75
N LEU A 4 26.38 4.74 4.05
CA LEU A 4 25.83 3.58 4.78
C LEU A 4 24.32 3.43 4.55
N PHE A 5 23.61 4.56 4.42
CA PHE A 5 22.16 4.58 4.25
C PHE A 5 21.71 4.60 2.77
N ASN A 6 22.64 4.84 1.85
CA ASN A 6 22.41 4.75 0.41
C ASN A 6 22.90 3.39 -0.11
N SER A 7 22.16 2.32 0.22
CA SER A 7 22.36 1.01 -0.39
C SER A 7 22.25 1.07 -1.92
N THR A 8 23.10 0.33 -2.62
CA THR A 8 23.03 0.08 -4.06
C THR A 8 21.81 -0.75 -4.44
N GLU A 9 21.29 -1.55 -3.51
CA GLU A 9 20.09 -2.35 -3.69
C GLU A 9 18.84 -1.54 -3.35
N LYS A 10 17.98 -1.39 -4.34
CA LYS A 10 16.70 -0.69 -4.25
C LYS A 10 15.62 -1.60 -4.81
N ASN A 11 14.43 -1.54 -4.23
CA ASN A 11 13.25 -2.12 -4.90
C ASN A 11 13.05 -1.39 -6.26
N ALA A 12 12.33 -2.00 -7.21
CA ALA A 12 11.90 -1.43 -8.50
C ALA A 12 11.32 -0.01 -8.39
N ARG A 13 10.86 0.39 -7.20
CA ARG A 13 10.33 1.72 -6.90
C ARG A 13 11.29 2.71 -6.25
N GLY A 14 12.57 2.34 -6.10
CA GLY A 14 13.62 3.22 -5.61
C GLY A 14 13.69 3.31 -4.09
N ILE A 15 12.94 2.48 -3.36
CA ILE A 15 13.05 2.39 -1.89
C ILE A 15 14.41 1.75 -1.58
N PRO A 16 15.33 2.47 -0.89
CA PRO A 16 16.63 1.91 -0.53
C PRO A 16 16.48 0.80 0.50
N GLN A 17 17.24 -0.28 0.33
CA GLN A 17 17.35 -1.33 1.34
C GLN A 17 18.05 -0.81 2.61
N ALA A 18 17.63 -1.31 3.76
CA ALA A 18 18.25 -1.05 5.05
C ALA A 18 19.60 -1.76 5.13
N PRO A 19 20.70 -1.06 5.48
CA PRO A 19 21.97 -1.71 5.72
C PRO A 19 21.87 -2.57 6.99
N PHE A 20 22.49 -3.74 7.02
CA PHE A 20 22.65 -4.52 8.24
C PHE A 20 24.01 -4.22 8.89
N ILE A 21 24.03 -3.97 10.21
CA ILE A 21 25.27 -3.69 10.94
C ILE A 21 25.69 -4.94 11.70
N GLU A 22 26.75 -5.60 11.25
CA GLU A 22 27.40 -6.69 11.99
C GLU A 22 28.20 -6.16 13.18
N ASN A 23 29.12 -5.22 12.93
CA ASN A 23 30.00 -4.65 13.94
C ASN A 23 29.71 -3.15 14.17
N VAL A 24 29.18 -2.82 15.34
CA VAL A 24 28.88 -1.42 15.72
C VAL A 24 30.16 -0.57 15.84
N ASN A 25 31.28 -1.19 16.24
CA ASN A 25 32.58 -0.53 16.39
C ASN A 25 33.16 0.02 15.08
N GLU A 26 32.75 -0.52 13.93
CA GLU A 26 33.24 -0.04 12.62
C GLU A 26 32.54 1.26 12.20
N ILE A 27 31.35 1.51 12.75
CA ILE A 27 30.50 2.65 12.41
C ILE A 27 30.71 3.79 13.40
N ILE A 28 30.85 3.47 14.69
CA ILE A 28 31.05 4.46 15.74
C ILE A 28 32.53 4.43 16.15
N LYS A 29 33.31 5.32 15.54
CA LYS A 29 34.75 5.49 15.85
C LYS A 29 34.97 6.38 17.06
N ASP A 30 34.17 7.42 17.22
CA ASP A 30 34.19 8.31 18.38
C ASP A 30 32.91 8.14 19.21
N PRO A 31 33.02 7.95 20.54
CA PRO A 31 31.91 8.01 21.46
C PRO A 31 30.93 9.18 21.30
N SER A 32 31.41 10.36 20.86
CA SER A 32 30.57 11.55 20.64
C SER A 32 29.59 11.40 19.47
N ASP A 33 29.90 10.52 18.52
CA ASP A 33 29.09 10.34 17.30
C ASP A 33 27.88 9.43 17.51
N PHE A 34 27.78 8.78 18.68
CA PHE A 34 26.71 7.83 18.98
C PHE A 34 25.32 8.45 18.83
N GLU A 35 25.06 9.60 19.47
CA GLU A 35 23.73 10.22 19.44
C GLU A 35 23.34 10.62 18.03
N LEU A 36 24.28 11.19 17.26
CA LEU A 36 24.05 11.55 15.87
C LEU A 36 23.74 10.32 15.01
N CYS A 37 24.51 9.24 15.18
CA CYS A 37 24.30 7.98 14.47
C CYS A 37 22.93 7.38 14.81
N PHE A 38 22.65 7.23 16.10
CA PHE A 38 21.42 6.63 16.60
C PHE A 38 20.18 7.39 16.13
N ASN A 39 20.21 8.73 16.18
CA ASN A 39 19.13 9.57 15.66
C ASN A 39 18.89 9.35 14.16
N LYS A 40 19.94 9.17 13.34
CA LYS A 40 19.78 8.85 11.91
C LYS A 40 19.12 7.48 11.68
N PHE A 41 19.50 6.47 12.46
CA PHE A 41 18.88 5.14 12.40
C PHE A 41 17.39 5.21 12.80
N GLN A 42 17.06 5.96 13.85
CA GLN A 42 15.67 6.17 14.27
C GLN A 42 14.85 6.96 13.23
N GLU A 43 15.41 8.00 12.64
CA GLU A 43 14.77 8.79 11.59
C GLU A 43 14.46 7.90 10.38
N ARG A 44 15.41 7.05 9.98
CA ARG A 44 15.23 6.11 8.87
C ARG A 44 14.17 5.05 9.17
N LEU A 45 14.15 4.52 10.40
CA LEU A 45 13.11 3.61 10.86
C LEU A 45 11.72 4.25 10.81
N SER A 46 11.60 5.49 11.28
CA SER A 46 10.34 6.25 11.22
C SER A 46 9.86 6.45 9.78
N LYS A 47 10.77 6.77 8.85
CA LYS A 47 10.47 6.88 7.41
C LYS A 47 9.93 5.58 6.83
N TYR A 48 10.56 4.43 7.14
CA TYR A 48 10.05 3.13 6.66
C TYR A 48 8.66 2.81 7.23
N LYS A 49 8.44 3.04 8.52
CA LYS A 49 7.13 2.81 9.16
C LYS A 49 6.03 3.67 8.53
N PHE A 50 6.30 4.95 8.33
CA PHE A 50 5.37 5.86 7.65
C PHE A 50 5.04 5.40 6.23
N MET A 51 6.06 5.01 5.45
CA MET A 51 5.86 4.48 4.11
C MET A 51 5.03 3.18 4.12
N GLN A 52 5.28 2.28 5.08
CA GLN A 52 4.53 1.03 5.21
C GLN A 52 3.06 1.30 5.51
N GLU A 53 2.77 2.20 6.46
CA GLU A 53 1.41 2.58 6.82
C GLU A 53 0.65 3.18 5.64
N SER A 54 1.30 4.08 4.88
CA SER A 54 0.74 4.65 3.67
C SER A 54 0.37 3.57 2.64
N LYS A 55 1.27 2.61 2.39
CA LYS A 55 1.03 1.51 1.44
C LYS A 55 -0.06 0.55 1.92
N LEU A 56 -0.11 0.25 3.21
CA LEU A 56 -1.19 -0.55 3.81
C LEU A 56 -2.56 0.13 3.67
N ALA A 57 -2.63 1.45 3.82
CA ALA A 57 -3.85 2.21 3.58
C ALA A 57 -4.30 2.11 2.12
N THR A 58 -3.37 2.23 1.16
CA THR A 58 -3.65 2.02 -0.27
C THR A 58 -4.15 0.61 -0.55
N ILE A 59 -3.51 -0.44 -0.01
CA ILE A 59 -3.96 -1.83 -0.15
C ILE A 59 -5.38 -2.00 0.37
N LYS A 60 -5.70 -1.43 1.54
CA LYS A 60 -7.04 -1.51 2.13
C LYS A 60 -8.10 -0.89 1.20
N GLN A 61 -7.81 0.28 0.64
CA GLN A 61 -8.71 0.95 -0.32
C GLN A 61 -8.89 0.13 -1.59
N LEU A 62 -7.81 -0.43 -2.15
CA LEU A 62 -7.85 -1.27 -3.34
C LEU A 62 -8.65 -2.55 -3.12
N LYS A 63 -8.52 -3.19 -1.95
CA LYS A 63 -9.29 -4.39 -1.58
C LYS A 63 -10.80 -4.15 -1.47
N THR A 64 -11.22 -2.93 -1.17
CA THR A 64 -12.65 -2.56 -1.23
C THR A 64 -13.08 -2.24 -2.66
N ARG A 65 -12.26 -1.48 -3.40
CA ARG A 65 -12.57 -1.01 -4.75
C ARG A 65 -12.62 -2.11 -5.81
N ILE A 66 -11.76 -3.12 -5.72
CA ILE A 66 -11.68 -4.19 -6.73
C ILE A 66 -12.99 -4.98 -6.82
N PRO A 67 -13.56 -5.50 -5.70
CA PRO A 67 -14.88 -6.14 -5.74
C PRO A 67 -15.99 -5.24 -6.29
N ASP A 68 -15.99 -3.94 -5.98
CA ASP A 68 -16.98 -3.00 -6.50
C ASP A 68 -16.86 -2.83 -8.02
N LEU A 69 -15.64 -2.75 -8.54
CA LEU A 69 -15.36 -2.72 -9.98
C LEU A 69 -15.76 -4.03 -10.67
N GLU A 70 -15.47 -5.19 -10.07
CA GLU A 70 -15.89 -6.49 -10.57
C GLU A 70 -17.41 -6.61 -10.66
N ASN A 71 -18.12 -6.17 -9.62
CA ASN A 71 -19.58 -6.20 -9.58
C ASN A 71 -20.18 -5.26 -10.64
N THR A 72 -19.64 -4.05 -10.79
CA THR A 72 -20.09 -3.09 -11.81
C THR A 72 -19.86 -3.65 -13.21
N LEU A 73 -18.68 -4.26 -13.45
CA LEU A 73 -18.35 -4.88 -14.72
C LEU A 73 -19.27 -6.08 -15.03
N LYS A 74 -19.59 -6.90 -14.04
CA LYS A 74 -20.57 -7.99 -14.19
C LYS A 74 -21.94 -7.45 -14.59
N ILE A 75 -22.43 -6.39 -13.95
CA ILE A 75 -23.72 -5.76 -14.30
C ILE A 75 -23.69 -5.24 -15.74
N CYS A 76 -22.64 -4.51 -16.14
CA CYS A 76 -22.51 -4.03 -17.52
C CYS A 76 -22.47 -5.19 -18.54
N GLN A 77 -21.79 -6.29 -18.22
CA GLN A 77 -21.76 -7.48 -19.07
C GLN A 77 -23.12 -8.18 -19.15
N SER A 78 -23.85 -8.30 -18.04
CA SER A 78 -25.22 -8.84 -18.03
C SER A 78 -26.16 -7.99 -18.87
N LEU A 79 -26.10 -6.66 -18.75
CA LEU A 79 -26.91 -5.75 -19.56
C LEU A 79 -26.58 -5.87 -21.06
N ARG A 80 -25.29 -6.01 -21.41
CA ARG A 80 -24.86 -6.23 -22.80
C ARG A 80 -25.32 -7.59 -23.33
N ASN A 81 -25.15 -8.67 -22.57
CA ASN A 81 -25.47 -10.00 -23.06
C ASN A 81 -26.99 -10.20 -23.23
N HIS A 82 -27.81 -9.58 -22.39
CA HIS A 82 -29.27 -9.56 -22.59
C HIS A 82 -29.69 -8.88 -23.90
N SER A 83 -28.89 -7.96 -24.46
CA SER A 83 -29.14 -7.38 -25.79
C SER A 83 -28.66 -8.26 -26.95
N ASP A 84 -27.70 -9.17 -26.72
CA ASP A 84 -27.07 -9.99 -27.76
C ASP A 84 -27.74 -11.37 -27.93
N GLU A 85 -28.32 -11.95 -26.86
CA GLU A 85 -28.85 -13.32 -26.88
C GLU A 85 -30.22 -13.47 -27.53
N GLY A 86 -30.89 -12.37 -27.89
CA GLY A 86 -32.19 -12.43 -28.57
C GLY A 86 -33.13 -13.40 -27.86
N ASP A 87 -33.27 -13.23 -26.54
CA ASP A 87 -34.19 -14.07 -25.76
C ASP A 87 -35.56 -13.98 -26.42
N GLU A 88 -36.02 -15.12 -26.97
CA GLU A 88 -37.37 -15.30 -27.53
C GLU A 88 -38.46 -15.11 -26.47
N SER A 89 -38.08 -14.84 -25.22
CA SER A 89 -38.92 -14.27 -24.18
C SER A 89 -38.75 -12.74 -24.15
N ASP A 90 -39.80 -12.02 -24.55
CA ASP A 90 -40.08 -10.60 -24.21
C ASP A 90 -40.16 -10.36 -22.68
N GLU A 91 -39.32 -11.02 -21.88
CA GLU A 91 -39.33 -10.91 -20.43
C GLU A 91 -38.50 -9.70 -20.00
N PRO A 92 -39.14 -8.70 -19.38
CA PRO A 92 -38.45 -7.49 -18.96
C PRO A 92 -37.40 -7.79 -17.90
N ILE A 93 -36.23 -7.16 -17.99
CA ILE A 93 -35.22 -7.26 -16.94
C ILE A 93 -35.77 -6.58 -15.68
N LEU A 94 -36.08 -7.41 -14.69
CA LEU A 94 -36.49 -6.96 -13.36
C LEU A 94 -35.25 -6.83 -12.47
N LEU A 95 -34.91 -5.60 -12.11
CA LEU A 95 -33.80 -5.27 -11.24
C LEU A 95 -34.30 -4.73 -9.90
N HIS A 96 -33.54 -4.96 -8.85
CA HIS A 96 -33.73 -4.30 -7.57
C HIS A 96 -32.82 -3.05 -7.52
N TYR A 97 -33.38 -1.88 -7.77
CA TYR A 97 -32.65 -0.61 -7.73
C TYR A 97 -32.58 -0.06 -6.30
N GLN A 98 -31.38 0.38 -5.91
CA GLN A 98 -31.10 0.95 -4.59
C GLN A 98 -31.48 2.44 -4.56
N LEU A 99 -32.50 2.81 -3.77
CA LEU A 99 -32.85 4.21 -3.50
C LEU A 99 -32.07 4.77 -2.31
N ASN A 100 -31.78 3.92 -1.34
CA ASN A 100 -31.00 4.20 -0.13
C ASN A 100 -30.32 2.90 0.33
N ASP A 101 -29.34 2.97 1.23
CA ASP A 101 -28.57 1.84 1.78
C ASP A 101 -29.44 0.69 2.30
N THR A 102 -30.63 1.01 2.80
CA THR A 102 -31.59 0.03 3.34
C THR A 102 -32.89 -0.09 2.52
N LEU A 103 -33.01 0.63 1.40
CA LEU A 103 -34.24 0.70 0.61
C LEU A 103 -33.97 0.33 -0.85
N TYR A 104 -34.55 -0.79 -1.26
CA TYR A 104 -34.50 -1.29 -2.63
C TYR A 104 -35.91 -1.37 -3.20
N THR A 105 -36.08 -1.01 -4.47
CA THR A 105 -37.35 -1.11 -5.19
C THR A 105 -37.17 -1.93 -6.45
N LYS A 106 -38.20 -2.68 -6.84
CA LYS A 106 -38.21 -3.41 -8.10
C LYS A 106 -38.50 -2.45 -9.24
N ALA A 107 -37.64 -2.45 -10.25
CA ALA A 107 -37.81 -1.68 -11.47
C ALA A 107 -37.64 -2.62 -12.67
N GLN A 108 -38.46 -2.40 -13.70
CA GLN A 108 -38.27 -2.96 -15.02
C GLN A 108 -37.35 -2.00 -15.79
N VAL A 109 -36.30 -2.54 -16.42
CA VAL A 109 -35.42 -1.78 -17.30
C VAL A 109 -35.75 -2.13 -18.74
N ASP A 110 -36.16 -1.13 -19.50
CA ASP A 110 -36.38 -1.25 -20.93
C ASP A 110 -35.02 -1.11 -21.63
N ILE A 111 -34.56 -2.18 -22.26
CA ILE A 111 -33.33 -2.17 -23.07
C ILE A 111 -33.70 -1.70 -24.48
N PRO A 112 -33.00 -0.69 -25.04
CA PRO A 112 -33.20 -0.29 -26.43
C PRO A 112 -32.94 -1.45 -27.39
N GLU A 113 -33.73 -1.54 -28.47
CA GLU A 113 -33.55 -2.55 -29.52
C GLU A 113 -32.17 -2.46 -30.20
N ASP A 114 -31.63 -1.23 -30.32
CA ASP A 114 -30.28 -1.01 -30.83
C ASP A 114 -29.27 -0.90 -29.66
N ARG A 115 -28.27 -1.78 -29.69
CA ARG A 115 -27.14 -1.78 -28.75
C ARG A 115 -26.41 -0.44 -28.70
N ALA A 116 -26.38 0.33 -29.80
CA ALA A 116 -25.75 1.64 -29.84
C ALA A 116 -26.41 2.68 -28.92
N ASP A 117 -27.69 2.46 -28.58
CA ASP A 117 -28.45 3.35 -27.71
C ASP A 117 -28.35 2.97 -26.22
N LEU A 118 -27.84 1.77 -25.90
CA LEU A 118 -27.64 1.34 -24.52
C LEU A 118 -26.40 2.04 -23.90
N LYS A 119 -26.68 2.94 -22.97
CA LYS A 119 -25.67 3.76 -22.31
C LYS A 119 -25.73 3.61 -20.80
N VAL A 120 -24.58 3.77 -20.16
CA VAL A 120 -24.43 3.68 -18.71
C VAL A 120 -23.72 4.94 -18.17
N GLY A 121 -24.23 5.45 -17.06
CA GLY A 121 -23.60 6.54 -16.32
C GLY A 121 -22.49 6.01 -15.41
N LEU A 122 -21.24 6.43 -15.65
CA LEU A 122 -20.10 6.09 -14.81
C LEU A 122 -19.63 7.30 -14.03
N TRP A 123 -19.44 7.12 -12.72
CA TRP A 123 -18.83 8.11 -11.85
C TRP A 123 -17.30 8.05 -11.95
N LEU A 124 -16.68 9.13 -12.43
CA LEU A 124 -15.23 9.20 -12.64
C LEU A 124 -14.49 9.80 -11.43
N GLY A 125 -15.24 10.37 -10.48
CA GLY A 125 -14.73 11.12 -9.34
C GLY A 125 -14.75 12.62 -9.57
N ALA A 126 -14.32 13.38 -8.56
CA ALA A 126 -14.31 14.86 -8.57
C ALA A 126 -15.67 15.48 -8.97
N ASP A 127 -16.77 14.89 -8.50
CA ASP A 127 -18.15 15.31 -8.81
C ASP A 127 -18.51 15.25 -10.30
N VAL A 128 -17.82 14.41 -11.07
CA VAL A 128 -18.07 14.20 -12.50
C VAL A 128 -18.61 12.79 -12.77
N MET A 129 -19.76 12.75 -13.42
CA MET A 129 -20.36 11.57 -14.04
C MET A 129 -20.38 11.76 -15.55
N LEU A 130 -20.00 10.73 -16.31
CA LEU A 130 -20.11 10.72 -17.77
C LEU A 130 -20.88 9.49 -18.23
N GLU A 131 -21.64 9.67 -19.30
CA GLU A 131 -22.40 8.63 -19.96
C GLU A 131 -21.54 8.00 -21.06
N TYR A 132 -21.48 6.67 -21.07
CA TYR A 132 -20.71 5.89 -22.04
C TYR A 132 -21.61 4.84 -22.70
N PRO A 133 -21.41 4.54 -24.00
CA PRO A 133 -21.92 3.32 -24.61
C PRO A 133 -21.46 2.09 -23.81
N ILE A 134 -22.31 1.06 -23.75
CA ILE A 134 -22.06 -0.12 -22.91
C ILE A 134 -20.70 -0.80 -23.19
N ASP A 135 -20.25 -0.81 -24.45
CA ASP A 135 -18.99 -1.43 -24.85
C ASP A 135 -17.78 -0.62 -24.38
N GLU A 136 -17.80 0.70 -24.57
CA GLU A 136 -16.75 1.60 -24.08
C GLU A 136 -16.67 1.56 -22.54
N ALA A 137 -17.83 1.48 -21.87
CA ALA A 137 -17.89 1.35 -20.42
C ALA A 137 -17.22 0.04 -19.94
N ILE A 138 -17.49 -1.09 -20.61
CA ILE A 138 -16.86 -2.37 -20.28
C ILE A 138 -15.35 -2.31 -20.49
N GLU A 139 -14.87 -1.73 -21.59
CA GLU A 139 -13.43 -1.56 -21.85
C GLU A 139 -12.77 -0.67 -20.79
N LEU A 140 -13.40 0.45 -20.44
CA LEU A 140 -12.92 1.36 -19.40
C LEU A 140 -12.85 0.66 -18.04
N LEU A 141 -13.89 -0.08 -17.66
CA LEU A 141 -13.95 -0.82 -16.40
C LEU A 141 -12.91 -1.94 -16.35
N LYS A 142 -12.71 -2.69 -17.45
CA LYS A 142 -11.65 -3.72 -17.56
C LYS A 142 -10.28 -3.12 -17.35
N LYS A 143 -9.99 -2.00 -18.00
CA LYS A 143 -8.71 -1.29 -17.86
C LYS A 143 -8.50 -0.83 -16.41
N LYS A 144 -9.52 -0.21 -15.80
CA LYS A 144 -9.46 0.24 -14.40
C LYS A 144 -9.27 -0.90 -13.41
N LEU A 145 -9.89 -2.05 -13.68
CA LEU A 145 -9.74 -3.26 -12.87
C LEU A 145 -8.30 -3.78 -12.95
N ALA A 146 -7.77 -3.97 -14.16
CA ALA A 146 -6.39 -4.41 -14.37
C ALA A 146 -5.37 -3.45 -13.73
N ASP A 147 -5.55 -2.13 -13.87
CA ASP A 147 -4.70 -1.11 -13.24
C ASP A 147 -4.75 -1.21 -11.70
N SER A 148 -5.94 -1.50 -11.14
CA SER A 148 -6.14 -1.63 -9.69
C SER A 148 -5.54 -2.91 -9.13
N GLU A 149 -5.67 -4.04 -9.84
CA GLU A 149 -5.03 -5.31 -9.49
C GLU A 149 -3.51 -5.21 -9.55
N GLN A 150 -2.98 -4.60 -10.62
CA GLN A 150 -1.54 -4.34 -10.72
C GLN A 150 -1.05 -3.45 -9.58
N SER A 151 -1.79 -2.39 -9.25
CA SER A 151 -1.47 -1.50 -8.13
C SER A 151 -1.51 -2.23 -6.77
N LEU A 152 -2.41 -3.20 -6.61
CA LEU A 152 -2.51 -4.02 -5.41
C LEU A 152 -1.28 -4.92 -5.27
N THR A 153 -0.88 -5.61 -6.33
CA THR A 153 0.31 -6.47 -6.36
C THR A 153 1.55 -5.66 -6.00
N VAL A 154 1.78 -4.54 -6.70
CA VAL A 154 2.94 -3.66 -6.46
C VAL A 154 2.95 -3.13 -5.03
N SER A 155 1.80 -2.69 -4.50
CA SER A 155 1.73 -2.18 -3.13
C SER A 155 2.00 -3.28 -2.10
N THR A 156 1.60 -4.52 -2.39
CA THR A 156 1.84 -5.67 -1.52
C THR A 156 3.33 -6.03 -1.47
N GLU A 157 4.00 -6.07 -2.63
CA GLU A 157 5.45 -6.26 -2.73
C GLU A 157 6.22 -5.16 -1.99
N ASP A 158 5.81 -3.89 -2.15
CA ASP A 158 6.40 -2.76 -1.43
C ASP A 158 6.28 -2.92 0.10
N VAL A 159 5.12 -3.38 0.58
CA VAL A 159 4.89 -3.60 2.02
C VAL A 159 5.76 -4.72 2.57
N GLU A 160 5.94 -5.79 1.81
CA GLU A 160 6.79 -6.92 2.20
C GLU A 160 8.26 -6.48 2.28
N PHE A 161 8.74 -5.77 1.25
CA PHE A 161 10.06 -5.16 1.26
C PHE A 161 10.25 -4.22 2.47
N LEU A 162 9.28 -3.33 2.73
CA LEU A 162 9.34 -2.41 3.86
C LEU A 162 9.36 -3.15 5.21
N ARG A 163 8.64 -4.27 5.34
CA ARG A 163 8.62 -5.08 6.56
C ARG A 163 10.00 -5.64 6.89
N GLU A 164 10.69 -6.23 5.92
CA GLU A 164 12.05 -6.76 6.10
C GLU A 164 13.04 -5.65 6.51
N ASN A 165 12.93 -4.49 5.86
CA ASN A 165 13.77 -3.34 6.14
C ASN A 165 13.51 -2.73 7.52
N ILE A 166 12.25 -2.70 7.98
CA ILE A 166 11.89 -2.29 9.34
C ILE A 166 12.52 -3.23 10.35
N THR A 167 12.37 -4.55 10.17
CA THR A 167 12.98 -5.53 11.08
C THR A 167 14.49 -5.39 11.15
N THR A 168 15.16 -5.25 10.00
CA THR A 168 16.62 -5.02 9.93
C THR A 168 17.02 -3.76 10.70
N MET A 169 16.27 -2.67 10.51
CA MET A 169 16.54 -1.39 11.16
C MET A 169 16.27 -1.44 12.67
N GLU A 170 15.25 -2.16 13.12
CA GLU A 170 14.96 -2.38 14.55
C GLU A 170 16.08 -3.16 15.23
N VAL A 171 16.60 -4.21 14.58
CA VAL A 171 17.76 -4.96 15.08
C VAL A 171 18.99 -4.05 15.18
N ASN A 172 19.26 -3.23 14.17
CA ASN A 172 20.37 -2.28 14.20
C ASN A 172 20.24 -1.26 15.35
N CYS A 173 19.05 -0.68 15.54
CA CYS A 173 18.77 0.23 16.65
C CYS A 173 19.03 -0.45 18.01
N ALA A 174 18.59 -1.70 18.18
CA ALA A 174 18.82 -2.47 19.41
C ALA A 174 20.33 -2.74 19.63
N ARG A 175 21.07 -3.12 18.58
CA ARG A 175 22.52 -3.33 18.64
C ARG A 175 23.27 -2.07 19.04
N LEU A 176 22.92 -0.93 18.44
CA LEU A 176 23.48 0.38 18.77
C LEU A 176 23.22 0.73 20.24
N TYR A 177 21.97 0.55 20.69
CA TYR A 177 21.59 0.81 22.08
C TYR A 177 22.37 -0.09 23.06
N ASN A 178 22.47 -1.39 22.78
CA ASN A 178 23.20 -2.35 23.61
C ASN A 178 24.70 -1.98 23.70
N TRP A 179 25.30 -1.55 22.59
CA TRP A 179 26.67 -1.07 22.57
C TRP A 179 26.88 0.16 23.47
N ASP A 180 25.99 1.14 23.43
CA ASP A 180 26.08 2.33 24.29
C ASP A 180 25.90 1.98 25.78
N VAL A 181 24.98 1.06 26.09
CA VAL A 181 24.80 0.55 27.45
C VAL A 181 26.08 -0.12 27.97
N GLN A 182 26.68 -1.01 27.18
CA GLN A 182 27.92 -1.70 27.55
C GLN A 182 29.06 -0.70 27.78
N ARG A 183 29.26 0.25 26.85
CA ARG A 183 30.24 1.33 26.99
C ARG A 183 30.06 2.13 28.28
N ARG A 184 28.82 2.50 28.62
CA ARG A 184 28.51 3.25 29.85
C ARG A 184 28.77 2.44 31.11
N GLN A 185 28.53 1.12 31.08
CA GLN A 185 28.84 0.23 32.19
C GLN A 185 30.36 0.12 32.41
N ASP A 186 31.12 -0.09 31.33
CA ASP A 186 32.58 -0.21 31.38
C ASP A 186 33.23 1.09 31.92
N LEU A 187 32.73 2.25 31.47
CA LEU A 187 33.16 3.57 31.98
C LEU A 187 32.91 3.73 33.48
N LYS A 188 31.77 3.27 34.00
CA LYS A 188 31.46 3.32 35.43
C LYS A 188 32.38 2.40 36.24
N GLN A 189 32.60 1.17 35.77
CA GLN A 189 33.50 0.22 36.43
C GLN A 189 34.95 0.74 36.48
N ALA A 190 35.43 1.36 35.39
CA ALA A 190 36.76 1.97 35.35
C ALA A 190 36.91 3.12 36.37
N GLN A 191 35.86 3.95 36.53
CA GLN A 191 35.83 5.04 37.51
C GLN A 191 35.77 4.53 38.97
N GLU A 192 35.03 3.46 39.23
CA GLU A 192 34.98 2.83 40.56
C GLU A 192 36.32 2.16 40.92
N GLY A 193 36.95 1.48 39.96
CA GLY A 193 38.29 0.90 40.13
C GLY A 193 39.35 1.94 40.46
N THR A 194 39.34 3.10 39.78
CA THR A 194 40.28 4.19 40.07
C THR A 194 40.02 4.88 41.41
N LYS A 195 38.77 4.90 41.90
CA LYS A 195 38.47 5.38 43.25
C LYS A 195 39.00 4.44 44.32
N ASN A 196 38.88 3.13 44.12
CA ASN A 196 39.36 2.11 45.08
C ASN A 196 40.90 2.01 45.14
N LEU A 197 41.60 2.40 44.07
CA LEU A 197 43.08 2.45 44.01
C LEU A 197 43.69 3.72 44.62
N LYS A 198 42.87 4.73 44.98
CA LYS A 198 43.33 5.99 45.60
C LYS A 198 43.34 5.93 47.15
N ILE A 199 43.44 4.74 47.73
CA ILE A 199 43.60 4.52 49.18
C ILE A 199 45.08 4.29 49.49
#